data_AF-A0A933NK26-F1
#
_entry.id   AF-A0A933NK26-F1
#
_cell.length_a   1.000
_cell.length_b   1.000
_cell.length_c   1.000
_cell.angle_alpha   90.00
_cell.angle_beta   90.00
_cell.angle_gamma   90.00
#
_symmetry.space_group_name_H-M   'P 1'
#
loop_
_entity.id
_entity.type
_entity.pdbx_description
1 polymer ?
#
loop_
_entity_poly.entity_id
_entity_poly.type
_entity_poly.pdbx_seq_one_letter_code
_entity_poly.pdbx_strand_id
1 'polypeptide(L)'
;MNSAKDSLQHAIRQVEARLSDLDVERSELEERLREYRALLGDAGPATGTSRPPPIAVCSRVPTTSEEKVALFRSLFRGRVDVFPKLWINPRKGTKGYSPACGNEWVQGVCDKRQVKCGECPHQAFLPVTDQVIEDHLRGTHVVGVYPMLRDETCWCLAGDSRKLGNTVFLDDDLNPLEDQWEFLANVQRMAPTKVEDQGRSCRSSQEPPVVALPRSTCRGGKR
;
A
#
# COMPACT_ATOMS: atom_id res chain seq x y z
N MET A 1 5.56 41.10 25.21
CA MET A 1 5.87 39.79 24.58
C MET A 1 5.29 38.60 25.35
N ASN A 2 5.17 38.64 26.68
CA ASN A 2 4.57 37.53 27.46
C ASN A 2 3.06 37.35 27.22
N SER A 3 2.29 38.43 27.13
CA SER A 3 0.83 38.37 26.94
C SER A 3 0.37 37.67 25.64
N ALA A 4 1.12 37.80 24.54
CA ALA A 4 0.82 37.09 23.29
C ALA A 4 1.10 35.59 23.39
N LYS A 5 2.17 35.22 24.10
CA LYS A 5 2.52 33.82 24.38
C LYS A 5 1.48 33.17 25.31
N ASP A 6 1.04 33.88 26.33
CA ASP A 6 0.03 33.40 27.27
C ASP A 6 -1.34 33.21 26.57
N SER A 7 -1.68 34.11 25.64
CA SER A 7 -2.88 34.00 24.81
C SER A 7 -2.87 32.74 23.92
N LEU A 8 -1.73 32.45 23.29
CA LEU A 8 -1.56 31.25 22.47
C LEU A 8 -1.60 29.98 23.33
N GLN A 9 -0.97 29.99 24.51
CA GLN A 9 -1.02 28.85 25.44
C GLN A 9 -2.44 28.60 25.98
N HIS A 10 -3.24 29.66 26.15
CA HIS A 10 -4.65 29.51 26.48
C HIS A 10 -5.44 28.90 25.31
N ALA A 11 -5.23 29.39 24.08
CA ALA A 11 -5.89 28.86 22.89
C ALA A 11 -5.54 27.38 22.62
N ILE A 12 -4.27 26.99 22.78
CA ILE A 12 -3.83 25.59 22.64
C ILE A 12 -4.59 24.70 23.63
N ARG A 13 -4.64 25.08 24.90
CA ARG A 13 -5.38 24.31 25.92
C ARG A 13 -6.87 24.20 25.61
N GLN A 14 -7.46 25.26 25.05
CA GLN A 14 -8.86 25.25 24.66
C GLN A 14 -9.11 24.29 23.49
N VAL A 15 -8.21 24.25 22.51
CA VAL A 15 -8.28 23.31 21.37
C VAL A 15 -8.05 21.87 21.84
N GLU A 16 -7.05 21.63 22.68
CA GLU A 16 -6.75 20.30 23.25
C GLU A 16 -7.93 19.76 24.07
N ALA A 17 -8.56 20.59 24.90
CA ALA A 17 -9.76 20.22 25.63
C ALA A 17 -10.91 19.87 24.67
N ARG A 18 -11.12 20.67 23.62
CA ARG A 18 -12.17 20.41 22.62
C ARG A 18 -11.92 19.11 21.84
N LEU A 19 -10.66 18.80 21.52
CA LEU A 19 -10.29 17.54 20.87
C LEU A 19 -10.57 16.35 21.80
N SER A 20 -10.23 16.47 23.08
CA SER A 20 -10.53 15.45 24.08
C SER A 20 -12.04 15.18 24.19
N ASP A 21 -12.86 16.24 24.25
CA ASP A 21 -14.32 16.11 24.32
C ASP A 21 -14.88 15.43 23.06
N LEU A 22 -14.40 15.83 21.87
CA LEU A 22 -14.82 15.23 20.60
C LEU A 22 -14.38 13.77 20.46
N ASP A 23 -13.24 13.38 21.01
CA ASP A 23 -12.77 11.99 21.01
C ASP A 23 -13.67 11.10 21.89
N VAL A 24 -14.15 11.64 23.02
CA VAL A 24 -15.14 10.97 23.87
C VAL A 24 -16.46 10.82 23.09
N GLU A 25 -16.96 11.91 22.50
CA GLU A 25 -18.21 11.89 21.72
C GLU A 25 -18.11 10.92 20.53
N ARG A 26 -16.98 10.89 19.80
CA ARG A 26 -16.74 9.92 18.73
C ARG A 26 -16.84 8.50 19.24
N SER A 27 -16.20 8.20 20.38
CA SER A 27 -16.16 6.85 20.95
C SER A 27 -17.57 6.37 21.35
N GLU A 28 -18.37 7.25 21.94
CA GLU A 28 -19.78 6.97 22.29
C GLU A 28 -20.64 6.75 21.04
N LEU A 29 -20.49 7.58 20.01
CA LEU A 29 -21.23 7.43 18.75
C LEU A 29 -20.85 6.16 18.01
N GLU A 30 -19.57 5.76 18.03
CA GLU A 30 -19.11 4.50 17.46
C GLU A 30 -19.70 3.30 18.18
N GLU A 31 -19.83 3.33 19.51
CA GLU A 31 -20.48 2.28 20.28
C GLU A 31 -21.97 2.17 19.94
N ARG A 32 -22.67 3.30 19.92
CA ARG A 32 -24.09 3.34 19.51
C ARG A 32 -24.29 2.83 18.08
N LEU A 33 -23.37 3.15 17.18
CA LEU A 33 -23.39 2.67 15.79
C LEU A 33 -23.19 1.14 15.73
N ARG A 34 -22.30 0.58 16.55
CA ARG A 34 -22.12 -0.88 16.66
C ARG A 34 -23.42 -1.54 17.14
N GLU A 35 -24.06 -0.99 18.16
CA GLU A 35 -25.33 -1.51 18.68
C GLU A 35 -26.44 -1.48 17.62
N TYR A 36 -26.63 -0.33 16.94
CA TYR A 36 -27.66 -0.20 15.91
C TYR A 36 -27.43 -1.12 14.72
N ARG A 37 -26.19 -1.32 14.29
CA ARG A 37 -25.84 -2.28 13.24
C ARG A 37 -26.13 -3.71 13.65
N ALA A 38 -25.82 -4.09 14.90
CA ALA A 38 -26.13 -5.42 15.41
C ALA A 38 -27.65 -5.68 15.45
N LEU A 39 -28.46 -4.69 15.87
CA LEU A 39 -29.92 -4.80 15.93
C LEU A 39 -30.58 -4.94 14.57
N LEU A 40 -30.06 -4.24 13.55
CA LEU A 40 -30.60 -4.32 12.20
C LEU A 40 -30.29 -5.65 11.50
N GLY A 41 -29.42 -6.50 12.08
CA GLY A 41 -28.87 -7.66 11.36
C GLY A 41 -28.11 -7.25 10.09
N ASP A 42 -27.87 -5.95 9.92
CA ASP A 42 -27.11 -5.36 8.84
C ASP A 42 -25.65 -5.58 9.20
N ALA A 43 -25.16 -6.78 8.87
CA ALA A 43 -23.77 -6.93 8.50
C ALA A 43 -23.57 -5.97 7.32
N GLY A 44 -23.26 -4.70 7.63
CA GLY A 44 -23.03 -3.65 6.64
C GLY A 44 -22.14 -4.21 5.52
N PRO A 45 -22.28 -3.69 4.30
CA PRO A 45 -21.95 -4.39 3.05
C PRO A 45 -20.74 -5.27 3.26
N ALA A 46 -20.91 -6.59 3.19
CA ALA A 46 -19.95 -7.62 3.57
C ALA A 46 -18.51 -7.31 3.12
N THR A 47 -17.83 -6.42 3.84
CA THR A 47 -16.39 -6.23 3.77
C THR A 47 -15.89 -7.26 4.74
N GLY A 48 -15.68 -8.48 4.21
CA GLY A 48 -15.32 -9.65 4.99
C GLY A 48 -14.16 -9.38 5.95
N THR A 49 -14.50 -9.11 7.21
CA THR A 49 -13.72 -9.52 8.37
C THR A 49 -13.97 -10.99 8.64
N SER A 50 -13.68 -11.85 7.64
CA SER A 50 -12.93 -13.03 8.02
C SER A 50 -11.52 -12.51 8.21
N ARG A 51 -10.91 -12.70 9.40
CA ARG A 51 -9.46 -12.95 9.43
C ARG A 51 -9.22 -13.87 8.23
N PRO A 52 -8.48 -13.45 7.18
CA PRO A 52 -8.30 -14.34 6.05
C PRO A 52 -7.79 -15.64 6.67
N PRO A 53 -8.35 -16.81 6.30
CA PRO A 53 -7.72 -18.06 6.72
C PRO A 53 -6.23 -17.86 6.45
N PRO A 54 -5.33 -18.26 7.38
CA PRO A 54 -3.90 -18.18 7.11
C PRO A 54 -3.75 -18.70 5.70
N ILE A 55 -3.31 -17.84 4.77
CA ILE A 55 -3.23 -18.22 3.37
C ILE A 55 -2.38 -19.47 3.44
N ALA A 56 -3.01 -20.61 3.18
CA ALA A 56 -2.28 -21.83 3.03
C ALA A 56 -1.43 -21.53 1.83
N VAL A 57 -0.17 -21.18 2.12
CA VAL A 57 0.88 -21.08 1.13
C VAL A 57 0.79 -22.43 0.43
N CYS A 58 0.20 -22.43 -0.76
CA CYS A 58 0.00 -23.66 -1.49
C CYS A 58 1.42 -24.11 -1.82
N SER A 59 1.84 -25.23 -1.21
CA SER A 59 3.11 -25.91 -1.54
C SER A 59 3.17 -26.41 -2.98
N ARG A 60 2.17 -26.06 -3.79
CA ARG A 60 2.02 -26.37 -5.21
C ARG A 60 2.17 -25.08 -5.99
N VAL A 61 3.14 -25.07 -6.89
CA VAL A 61 3.35 -24.00 -7.85
C VAL A 61 2.07 -23.83 -8.67
N PRO A 62 1.48 -22.62 -8.76
CA PRO A 62 0.29 -22.39 -9.56
C PRO A 62 0.60 -22.63 -11.04
N THR A 63 -0.20 -23.51 -11.67
CA THR A 63 0.05 -23.97 -13.04
C THR A 63 -0.85 -23.29 -14.05
N THR A 64 -2.04 -22.86 -13.63
CA THR A 64 -3.00 -22.17 -14.50
C THR A 64 -2.92 -20.65 -14.37
N SER A 65 -3.40 -19.92 -15.38
CA SER A 65 -3.50 -18.45 -15.31
C SER A 65 -4.40 -18.00 -14.15
N GLU A 66 -5.52 -18.68 -13.93
CA GLU A 66 -6.46 -18.37 -12.86
C GLU A 66 -5.82 -18.56 -11.47
N GLU A 67 -5.07 -19.65 -11.26
CA GLU A 67 -4.33 -19.89 -10.02
C GLU A 67 -3.25 -18.83 -9.78
N LYS A 68 -2.53 -18.42 -10.84
CA LYS A 68 -1.50 -17.36 -10.76
C LYS A 68 -2.13 -16.01 -10.43
N VAL A 69 -3.25 -15.66 -11.06
CA VAL A 69 -4.02 -14.44 -10.77
C VAL A 69 -4.51 -14.47 -9.32
N ALA A 70 -5.13 -15.57 -8.89
CA ALA A 70 -5.61 -15.72 -7.53
C ALA A 70 -4.48 -15.60 -6.50
N LEU A 71 -3.33 -16.26 -6.73
CA LEU A 71 -2.16 -16.16 -5.87
C LEU A 71 -1.64 -14.72 -5.80
N PHE A 72 -1.45 -14.06 -6.96
CA PHE A 72 -0.96 -12.68 -7.03
C PHE A 72 -1.87 -11.73 -6.24
N ARG A 73 -3.18 -11.79 -6.46
CA ARG A 73 -4.16 -10.96 -5.73
C ARG A 73 -4.17 -11.24 -4.23
N SER A 74 -3.86 -12.46 -3.83
CA SER A 74 -3.80 -12.84 -2.41
C SER A 74 -2.59 -12.23 -1.69
N LEU A 75 -1.47 -12.03 -2.40
CA LEU A 75 -0.20 -11.51 -1.90
C LEU A 75 -0.14 -9.97 -2.00
N PHE A 76 -0.52 -9.41 -3.15
CA PHE A 76 -0.42 -7.98 -3.46
C PHE A 76 -1.77 -7.29 -3.30
N ARG A 77 -2.15 -7.07 -2.03
CA ARG A 77 -3.43 -6.45 -1.67
C ARG A 77 -3.29 -4.94 -1.52
N GLY A 78 -4.31 -4.22 -1.97
CA GLY A 78 -4.46 -2.78 -1.82
C GLY A 78 -5.86 -2.37 -2.26
N ARG A 79 -6.00 -1.13 -2.75
CA ARG A 79 -7.26 -0.69 -3.34
C ARG A 79 -7.65 -1.54 -4.56
N VAL A 80 -8.89 -1.98 -4.58
CA VAL A 80 -9.47 -2.78 -5.68
C VAL A 80 -10.23 -1.93 -6.69
N ASP A 81 -10.59 -0.70 -6.31
CA ASP A 81 -11.38 0.24 -7.10
C ASP A 81 -10.53 1.13 -8.03
N VAL A 82 -9.20 1.06 -7.92
CA VAL A 82 -8.26 1.81 -8.76
C VAL A 82 -6.88 1.17 -8.72
N PHE A 83 -6.16 1.21 -9.85
CA PHE A 83 -4.74 0.83 -9.93
C PHE A 83 -3.92 1.86 -10.72
N PRO A 84 -2.65 2.07 -10.35
CA PRO A 84 -1.72 2.85 -11.17
C PRO A 84 -1.20 2.02 -12.34
N LYS A 85 -1.20 2.59 -13.54
CA LYS A 85 -0.56 2.03 -14.74
C LYS A 85 0.75 2.76 -15.04
N LEU A 86 1.79 2.00 -15.38
CA LEU A 86 3.08 2.53 -15.82
C LEU A 86 2.92 3.19 -17.19
N TRP A 87 3.49 4.38 -17.36
CA TRP A 87 3.70 5.01 -18.64
C TRP A 87 5.20 5.27 -18.85
N ILE A 88 5.62 5.22 -20.11
CA ILE A 88 7.00 5.45 -20.52
C ILE A 88 6.99 6.45 -21.67
N ASN A 89 7.81 7.48 -21.57
CA ASN A 89 8.10 8.40 -22.65
C ASN A 89 9.51 8.11 -23.18
N PRO A 90 9.66 7.26 -24.20
CA PRO A 90 10.98 6.84 -24.68
C PRO A 90 11.79 8.00 -25.25
N ARG A 91 11.13 9.04 -25.80
CA ARG A 91 11.80 10.22 -26.34
C ARG A 91 12.47 11.07 -25.27
N LYS A 92 11.86 11.17 -24.09
CA LYS A 92 12.38 11.94 -22.95
C LYS A 92 13.11 11.07 -21.92
N GLY A 93 13.13 9.75 -22.11
CA GLY A 93 13.67 8.79 -21.14
C GLY A 93 12.95 8.79 -19.79
N THR A 94 11.72 9.33 -19.72
CA THR A 94 10.97 9.41 -18.46
C THR A 94 9.97 8.28 -18.34
N LYS A 95 9.74 7.81 -17.11
CA LYS A 95 8.71 6.84 -16.77
C LYS A 95 8.00 7.26 -15.50
N GLY A 96 6.76 6.81 -15.32
CA GLY A 96 5.99 7.11 -14.13
C GLY A 96 4.70 6.30 -14.06
N TYR A 97 3.97 6.48 -12.97
CA TYR A 97 2.70 5.80 -12.74
C TYR A 97 1.56 6.81 -12.69
N SER A 98 0.41 6.44 -13.23
CA SER A 98 -0.82 7.24 -13.12
C SER A 98 -2.05 6.34 -12.95
N PRO A 99 -3.10 6.76 -12.22
CA PRO A 99 -4.33 6.00 -12.10
C PRO A 99 -4.91 5.64 -13.47
N ALA A 100 -5.31 4.38 -13.64
CA ALA A 100 -6.08 3.94 -14.81
C ALA A 100 -7.49 4.55 -14.74
N CYS A 101 -7.89 5.21 -15.82
CA CYS A 101 -9.15 5.95 -15.91
C CYS A 101 -9.86 5.63 -17.23
N GLY A 102 -11.15 5.31 -17.20
CA GLY A 102 -11.96 5.06 -18.40
C GLY A 102 -12.19 6.29 -19.26
N ASN A 103 -12.08 7.49 -18.67
CA ASN A 103 -12.17 8.75 -19.39
C ASN A 103 -10.81 9.21 -19.94
N GLU A 104 -9.74 8.44 -19.75
CA GLU A 104 -8.40 8.84 -20.19
C GLU A 104 -8.39 9.14 -21.70
N TRP A 105 -7.89 10.32 -22.07
CA TRP A 105 -7.82 10.81 -23.46
C TRP A 105 -9.15 11.11 -24.16
N VAL A 106 -10.29 11.03 -23.46
CA VAL A 106 -11.58 11.47 -24.01
C VAL A 106 -11.57 13.00 -24.13
N GLN A 107 -11.60 13.50 -25.36
CA GLN A 107 -11.60 14.93 -25.67
C GLN A 107 -12.80 15.63 -25.01
N GLY A 108 -12.54 16.77 -24.37
CA GLY A 108 -13.57 17.53 -23.65
C GLY A 108 -13.96 16.97 -22.27
N VAL A 109 -13.45 15.79 -21.88
CA VAL A 109 -13.75 15.16 -20.57
C VAL A 109 -12.50 15.05 -19.71
N CYS A 110 -11.39 14.52 -20.25
CA CYS A 110 -10.15 14.34 -19.50
C CYS A 110 -9.05 15.24 -20.03
N ASP A 111 -8.69 16.28 -19.27
CA ASP A 111 -7.51 17.11 -19.54
C ASP A 111 -6.32 16.65 -18.69
N LYS A 112 -5.75 15.49 -19.05
CA LYS A 112 -4.57 14.94 -18.37
C LYS A 112 -3.33 15.85 -18.45
N ARG A 113 -3.33 16.87 -19.32
CA ARG A 113 -2.22 17.84 -19.44
C ARG A 113 -2.33 18.95 -18.42
N GLN A 114 -3.55 19.34 -18.04
CA GLN A 114 -3.81 20.42 -17.09
C GLN A 114 -4.08 19.94 -15.66
N VAL A 115 -4.75 18.79 -15.48
CA VAL A 115 -5.15 18.30 -14.15
C VAL A 115 -4.64 16.88 -13.87
N LYS A 116 -4.21 16.65 -12.64
CA LYS A 116 -3.83 15.30 -12.18
C LYS A 116 -5.09 14.45 -12.00
N CYS A 117 -5.01 13.17 -12.37
CA CYS A 117 -6.16 12.28 -12.26
C CYS A 117 -6.73 12.16 -10.84
N GLY A 118 -5.95 12.35 -9.76
CA GLY A 118 -6.46 12.34 -8.39
C GLY A 118 -7.33 13.55 -8.00
N GLU A 119 -7.22 14.65 -8.75
CA GLU A 119 -7.91 15.93 -8.51
C GLU A 119 -8.93 16.25 -9.62
N CYS A 120 -9.06 15.37 -10.63
CA CYS A 120 -9.91 15.58 -11.79
C CYS A 120 -11.40 15.41 -11.44
N PRO A 121 -12.31 16.31 -11.85
CA PRO A 121 -13.75 16.16 -11.58
C PRO A 121 -14.42 15.06 -12.43
N HIS A 122 -13.79 14.65 -13.54
CA HIS A 122 -14.28 13.61 -14.45
C HIS A 122 -13.55 12.27 -14.26
N GLN A 123 -13.18 11.96 -13.02
CA GLN A 123 -12.58 10.66 -12.66
C GLN A 123 -13.54 9.51 -12.97
N ALA A 124 -13.04 8.50 -13.68
CA ALA A 124 -13.71 7.23 -13.91
C ALA A 124 -12.69 6.11 -13.72
N PHE A 125 -12.21 5.93 -12.49
CA PHE A 125 -11.17 4.93 -12.20
C PHE A 125 -11.63 3.51 -12.51
N LEU A 126 -10.72 2.74 -13.10
CA LEU A 126 -10.99 1.35 -13.46
C LEU A 126 -10.62 0.42 -12.29
N PRO A 127 -11.48 -0.55 -11.96
CA PRO A 127 -11.20 -1.52 -10.91
C PRO A 127 -10.13 -2.53 -11.33
N VAL A 128 -9.50 -3.17 -10.35
CA VAL A 128 -8.54 -4.25 -10.56
C VAL A 128 -9.29 -5.54 -10.88
N THR A 129 -9.47 -5.84 -12.15
CA THR A 129 -10.06 -7.10 -12.64
C THR A 129 -9.02 -8.21 -12.76
N ASP A 130 -9.47 -9.46 -12.93
CA ASP A 130 -8.58 -10.59 -13.17
C ASP A 130 -7.83 -10.43 -14.50
N GLN A 131 -8.49 -9.91 -15.54
CA GLN A 131 -7.85 -9.58 -16.81
C GLN A 131 -6.72 -8.56 -16.65
N VAL A 132 -6.91 -7.53 -15.83
CA VAL A 132 -5.85 -6.52 -15.57
C VAL A 132 -4.61 -7.18 -14.98
N ILE A 133 -4.81 -8.12 -14.04
CA ILE A 133 -3.71 -8.88 -13.43
C ILE A 133 -3.09 -9.83 -14.44
N GLU A 134 -3.89 -10.57 -15.20
CA GLU A 134 -3.36 -11.48 -16.23
C GLU A 134 -2.50 -10.73 -17.26
N ASP A 135 -3.00 -9.62 -17.78
CA ASP A 135 -2.27 -8.75 -18.73
C ASP A 135 -0.96 -8.23 -18.11
N HIS A 136 -0.96 -7.98 -16.80
CA HIS A 136 0.24 -7.59 -16.07
C HIS A 136 1.26 -8.73 -15.97
N LEU A 137 0.81 -9.93 -15.63
CA LEU A 137 1.68 -11.11 -15.54
C LEU A 137 2.24 -11.54 -16.90
N ARG A 138 1.53 -11.25 -17.99
CA ARG A 138 2.00 -11.45 -19.37
C ARG A 138 2.98 -10.36 -19.83
N GLY A 139 3.14 -9.27 -19.07
CA GLY A 139 3.97 -8.13 -19.45
C GLY A 139 3.34 -7.20 -20.50
N THR A 140 2.05 -7.36 -20.81
CA THR A 140 1.31 -6.50 -21.75
C THR A 140 1.26 -5.06 -21.25
N HIS A 141 1.12 -4.91 -19.93
CA HIS A 141 1.29 -3.64 -19.24
C HIS A 141 1.85 -3.84 -17.83
N VAL A 142 2.35 -2.79 -17.21
CA VAL A 142 2.79 -2.83 -15.81
C VAL A 142 1.82 -2.03 -14.98
N VAL A 143 1.24 -2.66 -13.96
CA VAL A 143 0.37 -2.03 -12.98
C VAL A 143 1.02 -2.10 -11.60
N GLY A 144 0.78 -1.09 -10.78
CA GLY A 144 1.16 -1.11 -9.37
C GLY A 144 -0.04 -1.36 -8.47
N VAL A 145 0.17 -1.15 -7.17
CA VAL A 145 -0.86 -1.25 -6.13
C VAL A 145 -0.89 0.05 -5.35
N TYR A 146 -2.08 0.54 -4.99
CA TYR A 146 -2.24 1.57 -3.97
C TYR A 146 -2.43 0.87 -2.61
N PRO A 147 -1.40 0.82 -1.74
CA PRO A 147 -1.40 -0.03 -0.54
C PRO A 147 -2.27 0.53 0.60
N MET A 148 -2.50 1.84 0.63
CA MET A 148 -3.40 2.49 1.59
C MET A 148 -4.84 2.39 1.10
N LEU A 149 -5.70 1.85 1.95
CA LEU A 149 -7.14 1.77 1.77
C LEU A 149 -7.81 3.09 2.17
N ARG A 150 -9.13 3.18 1.95
CA ARG A 150 -9.91 4.39 2.25
C ARG A 150 -10.07 4.64 3.76
N ASP A 151 -9.99 3.59 4.56
CA ASP A 151 -10.02 3.63 6.02
C ASP A 151 -8.62 3.83 6.63
N GLU A 152 -7.66 4.30 5.82
CA GLU A 152 -6.26 4.53 6.20
C GLU A 152 -5.50 3.28 6.64
N THR A 153 -6.09 2.09 6.47
CA THR A 153 -5.40 0.82 6.73
C THR A 153 -4.57 0.39 5.52
N CYS A 154 -3.61 -0.53 5.74
CA CYS A 154 -2.82 -1.12 4.67
C CYS A 154 -2.65 -2.63 4.89
N TRP A 155 -2.50 -3.38 3.79
CA TRP A 155 -2.27 -4.82 3.84
C TRP A 155 -0.79 -5.20 3.91
N CYS A 156 0.10 -4.27 3.55
CA CYS A 156 1.52 -4.49 3.44
C CYS A 156 2.29 -3.24 3.86
N LEU A 157 3.46 -3.45 4.45
CA LEU A 157 4.43 -2.37 4.69
C LEU A 157 5.32 -2.25 3.45
N ALA A 158 5.37 -1.05 2.87
CA ALA A 158 6.30 -0.73 1.80
C ALA A 158 7.51 0.01 2.39
N GLY A 159 8.71 -0.56 2.22
CA GLY A 159 9.98 0.11 2.51
C GLY A 159 10.44 0.97 1.32
N ASP A 160 11.39 1.87 1.57
CA ASP A 160 11.95 2.75 0.55
C ASP A 160 12.92 2.01 -0.39
N SER A 161 12.47 1.67 -1.61
CA SER A 161 13.31 1.14 -2.69
C SER A 161 13.35 2.10 -3.90
N ARG A 162 13.77 3.35 -3.66
CA ARG A 162 13.78 4.41 -4.69
C ARG A 162 14.81 4.31 -5.81
N LYS A 163 15.77 3.35 -5.80
CA LYS A 163 16.98 3.49 -6.66
C LYS A 163 16.93 2.93 -8.08
N LEU A 164 16.07 1.96 -8.44
CA LEU A 164 16.12 1.36 -9.79
C LEU A 164 14.79 1.21 -10.53
N GLY A 165 13.67 1.61 -9.90
CA GLY A 165 12.39 1.74 -10.60
C GLY A 165 11.87 0.46 -11.28
N ASN A 166 12.29 -0.71 -10.78
CA ASN A 166 11.72 -2.03 -11.03
C ASN A 166 11.45 -2.67 -9.66
N THR A 167 10.29 -3.31 -9.47
CA THR A 167 10.09 -4.29 -8.40
C THR A 167 10.55 -5.63 -8.94
N VAL A 168 11.80 -6.00 -8.68
CA VAL A 168 12.29 -7.37 -8.86
C VAL A 168 12.38 -7.98 -7.47
N PHE A 169 11.87 -9.21 -7.30
CA PHE A 169 12.06 -9.92 -6.05
C PHE A 169 13.53 -10.30 -5.97
N LEU A 170 14.17 -9.83 -4.91
CA LEU A 170 15.58 -10.09 -4.63
C LEU A 170 15.66 -11.18 -3.58
N ASP A 171 16.66 -12.04 -3.70
CA ASP A 171 17.06 -12.95 -2.62
C ASP A 171 17.78 -12.19 -1.50
N ASP A 172 18.23 -12.92 -0.48
CA ASP A 172 18.97 -12.38 0.65
C ASP A 172 20.32 -11.74 0.25
N ASP A 173 20.82 -12.06 -0.95
CA ASP A 173 22.09 -11.58 -1.53
C ASP A 173 21.89 -10.44 -2.56
N LEU A 174 20.67 -9.92 -2.68
CA LEU A 174 20.28 -8.87 -3.63
C LEU A 174 20.39 -9.27 -5.10
N ASN A 175 20.38 -10.57 -5.40
CA ASN A 175 20.27 -11.07 -6.76
C ASN A 175 18.79 -11.20 -7.15
N PRO A 176 18.43 -10.93 -8.42
CA PRO A 176 17.12 -11.27 -8.95
C PRO A 176 16.82 -12.76 -8.77
N LEU A 177 15.69 -13.09 -8.15
CA LEU A 177 15.21 -14.47 -8.09
C LEU A 177 14.88 -14.99 -9.50
N GLU A 178 15.49 -16.11 -9.91
CA GLU A 178 15.31 -16.71 -11.23
C GLU A 178 13.87 -17.20 -11.45
N ASP A 179 13.24 -17.80 -10.43
CA ASP A 179 11.81 -18.14 -10.41
C ASP A 179 11.09 -17.40 -9.28
N GLN A 180 10.57 -16.22 -9.61
CA GLN A 180 9.85 -15.36 -8.68
C GLN A 180 8.57 -16.03 -8.15
N TRP A 181 8.00 -16.99 -8.88
CA TRP A 181 6.75 -17.66 -8.50
C TRP A 181 6.99 -18.75 -7.45
N GLU A 182 8.09 -19.49 -7.56
CA GLU A 182 8.52 -20.43 -6.53
C GLU A 182 8.83 -19.71 -5.22
N PHE A 183 9.50 -18.56 -5.28
CA PHE A 183 9.76 -17.74 -4.11
C PHE A 183 8.47 -17.22 -3.46
N LEU A 184 7.57 -16.60 -4.24
CA LEU A 184 6.29 -16.08 -3.74
C LEU A 184 5.41 -17.19 -3.15
N ALA A 185 5.50 -18.40 -3.68
CA ALA A 185 4.84 -19.58 -3.16
C ALA A 185 5.47 -20.11 -1.86
N ASN A 186 6.52 -19.48 -1.32
CA ASN A 186 7.15 -19.86 -0.05
C ASN A 186 7.30 -18.70 0.94
N VAL A 187 6.85 -17.49 0.59
CA VAL A 187 6.97 -16.30 1.45
C VAL A 187 6.19 -16.50 2.76
N GLN A 188 6.91 -16.50 3.88
CA GLN A 188 6.32 -16.56 5.22
C GLN A 188 5.87 -15.17 5.69
N ARG A 189 4.64 -15.07 6.17
CA ARG A 189 4.10 -13.85 6.77
C ARG A 189 4.80 -13.55 8.09
N MET A 190 5.16 -12.29 8.31
CA MET A 190 5.68 -11.83 9.59
C MET A 190 4.57 -11.73 10.65
N ALA A 191 4.90 -12.07 11.88
CA ALA A 191 4.02 -11.88 13.03
C ALA A 191 3.87 -10.37 13.35
N PRO A 192 2.69 -9.92 13.84
CA PRO A 192 2.44 -8.50 14.14
C PRO A 192 3.47 -7.86 15.09
N THR A 193 3.92 -8.59 16.11
CA THR A 193 4.95 -8.13 17.05
C THR A 193 6.28 -7.83 16.33
N LYS A 194 6.67 -8.71 15.41
CA LYS A 194 7.86 -8.56 14.57
C LYS A 194 7.73 -7.39 13.60
N VAL A 195 6.52 -7.08 13.15
CA VAL A 195 6.20 -5.92 12.28
C VAL A 195 6.31 -4.61 13.07
N GLU A 196 5.82 -4.57 14.30
CA GLU A 196 5.93 -3.40 15.19
C GLU A 196 7.38 -3.09 15.58
N ASP A 197 8.16 -4.13 15.89
CA ASP A 197 9.60 -4.01 16.20
C ASP A 197 10.39 -3.48 15.01
N GLN A 198 10.12 -4.00 13.81
CA GLN A 198 10.71 -3.51 12.56
C GLN A 198 10.33 -2.03 12.31
N GLY A 199 9.06 -1.68 12.54
CA GLY A 199 8.55 -0.31 12.41
C GLY A 199 9.17 0.67 13.40
N ARG A 200 9.56 0.22 14.61
CA ARG A 200 10.31 1.04 15.59
C ARG A 200 11.77 1.22 15.15
N SER A 201 12.41 0.16 14.67
CA SER A 201 13.79 0.20 14.16
C SER A 201 13.97 1.14 12.96
N CYS A 202 13.00 1.17 12.04
CA CYS A 202 13.03 2.10 10.90
C CYS A 202 12.81 3.57 11.28
N ARG A 203 12.20 3.87 12.44
CA ARG A 203 11.91 5.23 12.90
C ARG A 203 13.06 5.90 13.65
N SER A 204 14.02 5.13 14.17
CA SER A 204 15.15 5.63 14.96
C SER A 204 16.40 5.97 14.15
N SER A 205 16.46 5.64 12.87
CA SER A 205 17.66 5.82 12.04
C SER A 205 17.45 6.95 11.02
N GLN A 206 18.24 8.03 11.10
CA GLN A 206 18.36 9.04 10.04
C GLN A 206 19.24 8.59 8.86
N GLU A 207 19.68 7.33 8.86
CA GLU A 207 20.27 6.64 7.71
C GLU A 207 19.44 5.39 7.36
N PRO A 208 19.38 4.99 6.07
CA PRO A 208 18.56 3.86 5.64
C PRO A 208 18.95 2.60 6.42
N PRO A 209 17.98 1.83 6.95
CA PRO A 209 18.28 0.67 7.76
C PRO A 209 18.86 -0.45 6.87
N VAL A 210 20.18 -0.59 6.87
CA VAL A 210 20.80 -1.89 6.61
C VAL A 210 20.71 -2.66 7.94
N VAL A 211 19.74 -3.56 8.04
CA VAL A 211 19.68 -4.49 9.17
C VAL A 211 20.79 -5.51 9.00
N ALA A 212 21.96 -5.22 9.58
CA ALA A 212 23.06 -6.15 9.71
C ALA A 212 23.17 -6.64 11.17
N LEU A 213 23.14 -7.95 11.38
CA LEU A 213 23.50 -8.63 12.64
C LEU A 213 24.73 -9.55 12.37
N PRO A 214 25.54 -9.91 13.37
CA PRO A 214 26.86 -9.35 13.62
C PRO A 214 28.04 -10.13 13.00
N ARG A 215 29.00 -9.33 12.49
CA ARG A 215 30.47 -9.45 12.40
C ARG A 215 31.11 -10.85 12.25
N SER A 216 31.67 -11.07 11.07
CA SER A 216 33.05 -11.56 10.96
C SER A 216 33.87 -10.59 10.07
N THR A 217 35.14 -10.46 10.40
CA THR A 217 36.01 -9.31 10.11
C THR A 217 36.35 -9.11 8.64
N CYS A 218 36.21 -7.88 8.15
CA CYS A 218 36.85 -7.42 6.92
C CYS A 218 38.37 -7.30 7.12
N ARG A 219 39.16 -7.97 6.27
CA ARG A 219 40.47 -7.44 5.83
C ARG A 219 40.28 -6.88 4.42
N GLY A 220 40.60 -5.59 4.28
CA GLY A 220 40.33 -4.81 3.10
C GLY A 220 41.30 -5.03 1.95
N GLY A 221 40.96 -4.40 0.82
CA GLY A 221 41.83 -4.22 -0.33
C GLY A 221 41.18 -3.30 -1.34
N LYS A 222 41.60 -2.03 -1.32
CA LYS A 222 41.37 -0.96 -2.32
C LYS A 222 41.67 -1.50 -3.75
N ARG A 223 41.08 -1.05 -4.85
CA ARG A 223 40.65 0.29 -5.28
C ARG A 223 39.52 0.16 -6.29
#